data_AF-A0A7Y7QKE2-F1
#
_entry.id   AF-A0A7Y7QKE2-F1
#
_cell.length_a   1.000
_cell.length_b   1.000
_cell.length_c   1.000
_cell.angle_alpha   90.00
_cell.angle_beta   90.00
_cell.angle_gamma   90.00
#
_symmetry.space_group_name_H-M   'P 1'
#
loop_
_entity.id
_entity.type
_entity.pdbx_description
1 polymer ?
#
loop_
_entity_poly.entity_id
_entity_poly.type
_entity_poly.pdbx_seq_one_letter_code
_entity_poly.pdbx_strand_id
1 'polypeptide(L)'
;MKRLEFTDKQKSFIFQRDKGICAFSGKILWVLHYGVSILWDIDWIDHILPAAKGGNNSIENGICASSFYNSKKKDNSYDNKYLFFKGLPTKYYFTSNGYFSDELLNYIIQYKNLHYSDWFLNRALFTLMLAVENLHNPYNTNGTIATRDYKVYSKRTLKRIKEWKKETTISNVQNYYERLNIKILSDDQKLMLNILNSDNENDIIDIAKSLLPYYKNSNKYFSKIVSINDRSTIKIFEQEIINEKYLSYRDKEILLESIKKLYLKL
;
A
#
# COMPACT_ATOMS: atom_id res chain seq x y z
N MET A 1 -17.28 -12.45 25.21
CA MET A 1 -17.09 -13.33 24.03
C MET A 1 -15.83 -12.88 23.30
N LYS A 2 -14.85 -13.76 23.04
CA LYS A 2 -13.58 -13.40 22.37
C LYS A 2 -13.87 -13.02 20.92
N ARG A 3 -13.32 -11.91 20.43
CA ARG A 3 -13.50 -11.49 19.03
C ARG A 3 -12.94 -12.58 18.12
N LEU A 4 -13.76 -13.02 17.17
CA LEU A 4 -13.34 -13.91 16.10
C LEU A 4 -12.39 -13.13 15.17
N GLU A 5 -11.14 -13.57 15.04
CA GLU A 5 -10.14 -12.97 14.15
C GLU A 5 -9.70 -13.91 13.03
N PHE A 6 -9.54 -13.37 11.81
CA PHE A 6 -8.97 -14.11 10.70
C PHE A 6 -7.51 -14.51 10.99
N THR A 7 -7.17 -15.76 10.72
CA THR A 7 -5.78 -16.23 10.70
C THR A 7 -5.02 -15.62 9.53
N ASP A 8 -3.69 -15.58 9.61
CA ASP A 8 -2.85 -15.07 8.52
C ASP A 8 -3.05 -15.85 7.21
N LYS A 9 -3.30 -17.16 7.30
CA LYS A 9 -3.65 -17.99 6.14
C LYS A 9 -5.01 -17.61 5.53
N GLN A 10 -6.02 -17.28 6.34
CA GLN A 10 -7.30 -16.80 5.81
C GLN A 10 -7.14 -15.42 5.16
N LYS A 11 -6.38 -14.51 5.79
CA LYS A 11 -6.11 -13.18 5.26
C LYS A 11 -5.43 -13.24 3.89
N SER A 12 -4.48 -14.16 3.73
CA SER A 12 -3.74 -14.31 2.47
C SER A 12 -4.64 -14.80 1.32
N PHE A 13 -5.57 -15.72 1.58
CA PHE A 13 -6.57 -16.14 0.58
C PHE A 13 -7.57 -15.02 0.25
N ILE A 14 -8.00 -14.24 1.24
CA ILE A 14 -8.90 -13.09 1.01
C ILE A 14 -8.18 -12.04 0.15
N PHE A 15 -6.92 -11.74 0.48
CA PHE A 15 -6.09 -10.82 -0.29
C PHE A 15 -5.93 -11.25 -1.75
N GLN A 16 -5.65 -12.54 -1.97
CA GLN A 16 -5.59 -13.11 -3.31
C GLN A 16 -6.92 -12.95 -4.06
N ARG A 17 -8.02 -13.41 -3.44
CA ARG A 17 -9.37 -13.37 -4.02
C ARG A 17 -9.78 -11.95 -4.39
N ASP A 18 -9.48 -10.99 -3.53
CA ASP A 18 -9.83 -9.59 -3.71
C ASP A 18 -8.79 -8.81 -4.52
N LYS A 19 -7.73 -9.49 -5.00
CA LYS A 19 -6.60 -8.92 -5.74
C LYS A 19 -5.91 -7.76 -5.00
N GLY A 20 -5.98 -7.73 -3.67
CA GLY A 20 -5.50 -6.61 -2.87
C GLY A 20 -6.18 -5.28 -3.23
N ILE A 21 -7.46 -5.28 -3.60
CA ILE A 21 -8.23 -4.06 -3.88
C ILE A 21 -9.17 -3.81 -2.69
N CYS A 22 -9.21 -2.56 -2.20
CA CYS A 22 -10.16 -2.15 -1.18
C CYS A 22 -11.59 -2.21 -1.73
N ALA A 23 -12.44 -3.00 -1.09
CA ALA A 23 -13.83 -3.17 -1.48
C ALA A 23 -14.67 -1.89 -1.43
N PHE A 24 -14.28 -0.93 -0.60
CA PHE A 24 -15.06 0.29 -0.36
C PHE A 24 -14.64 1.47 -1.24
N SER A 25 -13.44 1.44 -1.81
CA SER A 25 -12.87 2.59 -2.52
C SER A 25 -12.22 2.27 -3.85
N GLY A 26 -11.96 0.99 -4.14
CA GLY A 26 -11.13 0.61 -5.29
C GLY A 26 -9.64 0.93 -5.12
N LYS A 27 -9.22 1.44 -3.95
CA LYS A 27 -7.80 1.70 -3.67
C LYS A 27 -7.02 0.39 -3.77
N ILE A 28 -5.92 0.41 -4.51
CA ILE A 28 -4.96 -0.70 -4.57
C ILE A 28 -4.25 -0.77 -3.22
N LEU A 29 -4.09 -1.98 -2.68
CA LEU A 29 -3.51 -2.26 -1.36
C LEU A 29 -2.21 -3.06 -1.48
N TRP A 30 -1.71 -3.24 -2.71
CA TRP A 30 -0.38 -3.77 -2.98
C TRP A 30 0.64 -2.66 -2.77
N VAL A 31 1.43 -2.74 -1.70
CA VAL A 31 2.35 -1.67 -1.27
C VAL A 31 3.37 -1.34 -2.35
N LEU A 32 3.88 -2.34 -3.08
CA LEU A 32 4.84 -2.10 -4.16
C LEU A 32 4.26 -1.21 -5.27
N HIS A 33 2.94 -1.24 -5.50
CA HIS A 33 2.27 -0.39 -6.49
C HIS A 33 2.50 1.10 -6.19
N TYR A 34 2.66 1.45 -4.90
CA TYR A 34 2.90 2.81 -4.44
C TYR A 34 4.38 3.17 -4.31
N GLY A 35 5.28 2.17 -4.32
CA GLY A 35 6.68 2.41 -3.98
C GLY A 35 6.80 3.00 -2.57
N VAL A 36 7.64 4.04 -2.43
CA VAL A 36 7.88 4.75 -1.16
C VAL A 36 6.90 5.94 -0.99
N SER A 37 5.81 5.98 -1.74
CA SER A 37 4.84 7.09 -1.71
C SER A 37 4.25 7.32 -0.33
N ILE A 38 4.15 8.56 0.16
CA ILE A 38 3.52 8.84 1.48
C ILE A 38 2.02 8.54 1.53
N LEU A 39 1.42 8.17 0.40
CA LEU A 39 0.00 7.85 0.24
C LEU A 39 -0.28 6.33 0.21
N TRP A 40 0.73 5.50 0.47
CA TRP A 40 0.54 4.06 0.63
C TRP A 40 -0.53 3.78 1.71
N ASP A 41 -1.25 2.69 1.55
CA ASP A 41 -2.18 2.17 2.57
C ASP A 41 -2.05 0.66 2.57
N ILE A 42 -2.41 0.06 3.69
CA ILE A 42 -2.24 -1.36 3.91
C ILE A 42 -3.57 -2.08 3.70
N ASP A 43 -3.47 -3.33 3.26
CA ASP A 43 -4.56 -4.27 3.41
C ASP A 43 -4.93 -4.50 4.88
N TRP A 44 -6.21 -4.26 5.15
CA TRP A 44 -6.89 -4.72 6.33
C TRP A 44 -7.95 -5.73 5.90
N ILE A 45 -7.97 -6.88 6.55
CA ILE A 45 -9.02 -7.87 6.33
C ILE A 45 -10.10 -7.65 7.37
N ASP A 46 -11.31 -7.33 6.90
CA ASP A 46 -12.46 -7.06 7.76
C ASP A 46 -13.62 -8.01 7.42
N HIS A 47 -14.56 -8.13 8.35
CA HIS A 47 -15.75 -8.94 8.15
C HIS A 47 -16.80 -8.19 7.33
N ILE A 48 -17.39 -8.85 6.33
CA ILE A 48 -18.57 -8.37 5.59
C ILE A 48 -19.73 -8.19 6.56
N LEU A 49 -20.17 -9.28 7.19
CA LEU A 49 -21.05 -9.27 8.35
C LEU A 49 -20.19 -9.16 9.62
N PRO A 50 -20.29 -8.08 10.41
CA PRO A 50 -19.49 -7.93 11.61
C PRO A 50 -19.68 -9.09 12.59
N ALA A 51 -18.61 -9.49 13.30
CA ALA A 51 -18.67 -10.54 14.32
C ALA A 51 -19.73 -10.25 15.41
N ALA A 52 -19.91 -8.98 15.79
CA ALA A 52 -20.94 -8.55 16.73
C ALA A 52 -22.40 -8.77 16.24
N LYS A 53 -22.59 -8.92 14.93
CA LYS A 53 -23.89 -9.22 14.28
C LYS A 53 -23.98 -10.69 13.82
N GLY A 54 -23.15 -11.58 14.37
CA GLY A 54 -23.15 -13.00 14.03
C GLY A 54 -22.24 -13.41 12.86
N GLY A 55 -21.38 -12.51 12.38
CA GLY A 55 -20.38 -12.84 11.38
C GLY A 55 -19.33 -13.86 11.86
N ASN A 56 -18.97 -14.81 11.01
CA ASN A 56 -17.92 -15.80 11.29
C ASN A 56 -16.58 -15.43 10.61
N ASN A 57 -15.51 -16.18 10.88
CA ASN A 57 -14.20 -16.00 10.22
C ASN A 57 -14.06 -16.81 8.92
N SER A 58 -15.15 -17.10 8.21
CA SER A 58 -15.05 -17.76 6.91
C SER A 58 -14.39 -16.83 5.89
N ILE A 59 -13.66 -17.39 4.91
CA ILE A 59 -13.03 -16.59 3.85
C ILE A 59 -14.10 -15.78 3.11
N GLU A 60 -15.28 -16.37 2.94
CA GLU A 60 -16.47 -15.79 2.32
C GLU A 60 -16.96 -14.53 3.06
N ASN A 61 -16.87 -14.52 4.39
CA ASN A 61 -17.22 -13.36 5.21
C ASN A 61 -16.07 -12.36 5.37
N GLY A 62 -14.88 -12.62 4.84
CA GLY A 62 -13.76 -11.68 4.87
C GLY A 62 -13.71 -10.80 3.62
N ILE A 63 -13.16 -9.60 3.72
CA ILE A 63 -12.96 -8.69 2.58
C ILE A 63 -11.71 -7.82 2.76
N CYS A 64 -11.05 -7.45 1.66
CA CYS A 64 -10.00 -6.43 1.69
C CYS A 64 -10.59 -5.02 1.87
N ALA A 65 -10.09 -4.31 2.87
CA ALA A 65 -10.39 -2.93 3.17
C ALA A 65 -9.09 -2.16 3.37
N SER A 66 -9.05 -0.90 2.95
CA SER A 66 -7.96 0.00 3.32
C SER A 66 -8.06 0.31 4.82
N SER A 67 -6.93 0.60 5.49
CA SER A 67 -6.94 0.92 6.92
C SER A 67 -7.88 2.09 7.25
N PHE A 68 -7.90 3.11 6.38
CA PHE A 68 -8.78 4.27 6.47
C PHE A 68 -10.27 3.94 6.32
N TYR A 69 -10.65 3.08 5.37
CA TYR A 69 -12.06 2.70 5.22
C TYR A 69 -12.52 1.74 6.32
N ASN A 70 -11.61 0.90 6.80
CA ASN A 70 -11.87 0.04 7.95
C ASN A 70 -12.08 0.85 9.25
N SER A 71 -11.36 1.96 9.46
CA SER A 71 -11.66 2.86 10.58
C SER A 71 -13.02 3.53 10.40
N LYS A 72 -13.30 4.11 9.21
CA LYS A 72 -14.58 4.76 8.92
C LYS A 72 -15.81 3.86 9.06
N LYS A 73 -15.70 2.58 8.67
CA LYS A 73 -16.81 1.62 8.79
C LYS A 73 -17.21 1.37 10.24
N LYS A 74 -16.28 1.47 11.19
CA LYS A 74 -16.62 1.39 12.62
C LYS A 74 -17.57 2.52 13.04
N ASP A 75 -17.44 3.67 12.40
CA ASP A 75 -18.23 4.86 12.68
C ASP A 75 -19.58 4.86 11.92
N ASN A 76 -19.65 4.17 10.76
CA ASN A 76 -20.84 4.11 9.91
C ASN A 76 -21.30 2.66 9.63
N SER A 77 -22.13 2.12 10.53
CA SER A 77 -22.59 0.73 10.48
C SER A 77 -23.69 0.41 9.44
N TYR A 78 -24.12 1.42 8.65
CA TYR A 78 -25.28 1.31 7.74
C TYR A 78 -24.93 1.17 6.25
N ASP A 79 -23.72 1.54 5.83
CA ASP A 79 -23.35 1.48 4.41
C ASP A 79 -22.49 0.25 4.11
N ASN A 80 -23.17 -0.84 3.73
CA ASN A 80 -22.53 -2.08 3.26
C ASN A 80 -22.35 -2.12 1.73
N LYS A 81 -22.40 -0.96 1.05
CA LYS A 81 -22.20 -0.93 -0.39
C LYS A 81 -20.72 -1.10 -0.71
N TYR A 82 -20.40 -2.25 -1.31
CA TYR A 82 -19.06 -2.50 -1.84
C TYR A 82 -18.98 -1.95 -3.27
N LEU A 83 -17.96 -1.13 -3.53
CA LEU A 83 -17.58 -0.76 -4.89
C LEU A 83 -16.87 -1.93 -5.59
N PHE A 84 -16.17 -2.80 -4.84
CA PHE A 84 -15.50 -3.98 -5.37
C PHE A 84 -15.82 -5.23 -4.54
N PHE A 85 -15.91 -6.38 -5.22
CA PHE A 85 -16.06 -7.68 -4.59
C PHE A 85 -15.26 -8.72 -5.38
N LYS A 86 -14.46 -9.55 -4.69
CA LYS A 86 -13.56 -10.53 -5.35
C LYS A 86 -12.65 -9.90 -6.40
N GLY A 87 -12.18 -8.68 -6.13
CA GLY A 87 -11.27 -7.94 -7.01
C GLY A 87 -11.90 -7.44 -8.31
N LEU A 88 -13.22 -7.37 -8.40
CA LEU A 88 -13.97 -6.86 -9.54
C LEU A 88 -14.92 -5.74 -9.10
N PRO A 89 -15.14 -4.71 -9.94
CA PRO A 89 -16.11 -3.67 -9.60
C PRO A 89 -17.53 -4.23 -9.58
N THR A 90 -18.35 -3.67 -8.69
CA THR A 90 -19.78 -3.96 -8.61
C THR A 90 -20.57 -2.95 -9.43
N LYS A 91 -21.89 -3.14 -9.55
CA LYS A 91 -22.79 -2.14 -10.13
C LYS A 91 -22.68 -0.76 -9.46
N TYR A 92 -22.35 -0.72 -8.17
CA TYR A 92 -22.23 0.53 -7.42
C TYR A 92 -21.00 1.33 -7.86
N TYR A 93 -19.90 0.66 -8.24
CA TYR A 93 -18.75 1.34 -8.82
C TYR A 93 -19.13 2.02 -10.14
N PHE A 94 -19.75 1.30 -11.08
CA PHE A 94 -20.12 1.90 -12.36
C PHE A 94 -21.16 3.02 -12.21
N THR A 95 -22.06 2.90 -11.23
CA THR A 95 -23.03 3.97 -10.93
C THR A 95 -22.32 5.23 -10.42
N SER A 96 -21.29 5.10 -9.58
CA SER A 96 -20.60 6.23 -8.95
C SER A 96 -19.46 6.81 -9.79
N ASN A 97 -18.77 5.98 -10.57
CA ASN A 97 -17.53 6.31 -11.27
C ASN A 97 -17.64 6.24 -12.80
N GLY A 98 -18.67 5.60 -13.34
CA GLY A 98 -18.89 5.45 -14.79
C GLY A 98 -18.04 4.36 -15.44
N TYR A 99 -16.72 4.50 -15.42
CA TYR A 99 -15.78 3.62 -16.13
C TYR A 99 -14.51 3.34 -15.31
N PHE A 100 -13.71 2.36 -15.75
CA PHE A 100 -12.42 2.05 -15.14
C PHE A 100 -11.41 3.17 -15.42
N SER A 101 -10.59 3.51 -14.43
CA SER A 101 -9.32 4.19 -14.73
C SER A 101 -8.35 3.20 -15.39
N ASP A 102 -7.50 3.70 -16.30
CA ASP A 102 -6.47 2.89 -16.95
C ASP A 102 -5.56 2.22 -15.92
N GLU A 103 -5.22 2.92 -14.85
CA GLU A 103 -4.44 2.39 -13.73
C GLU A 103 -5.08 1.16 -13.10
N LEU A 104 -6.37 1.23 -12.78
CA LEU A 104 -7.07 0.12 -12.14
C LEU A 104 -7.22 -1.07 -13.09
N LEU A 105 -7.50 -0.81 -14.36
CA LEU A 105 -7.59 -1.87 -15.38
C LEU A 105 -6.24 -2.58 -15.55
N ASN A 106 -5.16 -1.81 -15.69
CA ASN A 106 -3.79 -2.34 -15.79
C ASN A 106 -3.44 -3.18 -14.57
N TYR A 107 -3.78 -2.70 -13.36
CA TYR A 107 -3.58 -3.45 -12.13
C TYR A 107 -4.36 -4.78 -12.12
N ILE A 108 -5.66 -4.77 -12.46
CA ILE A 108 -6.48 -5.99 -12.48
C ILE A 108 -5.92 -7.03 -13.46
N ILE A 109 -5.40 -6.58 -14.61
CA ILE A 109 -4.77 -7.44 -15.61
C ILE A 109 -3.43 -7.98 -15.11
N GLN A 110 -2.59 -7.12 -14.57
CA GLN A 110 -1.25 -7.45 -14.09
C GLN A 110 -1.31 -8.44 -12.91
N TYR A 111 -2.20 -8.21 -11.96
CA TYR A 111 -2.34 -9.00 -10.74
C TYR A 111 -3.39 -10.10 -10.84
N LYS A 112 -3.78 -10.52 -12.06
CA LYS A 112 -4.75 -11.61 -12.27
C LYS A 112 -4.29 -12.95 -11.69
N ASN A 113 -2.98 -13.18 -11.65
CA ASN A 113 -2.35 -14.41 -11.15
C ASN A 113 -1.73 -14.21 -9.75
N LEU A 114 -2.26 -13.26 -8.96
CA LEU A 114 -1.87 -13.11 -7.57
C LEU A 114 -2.00 -14.45 -6.84
N HIS A 115 -1.02 -14.78 -6.01
CA HIS A 115 -1.00 -16.00 -5.22
C HIS A 115 -1.15 -15.63 -3.75
N TYR A 116 -1.76 -16.50 -2.95
CA TYR A 116 -1.98 -16.20 -1.52
C TYR A 116 -0.66 -15.85 -0.82
N SER A 117 0.46 -16.48 -1.20
CA SER A 117 1.76 -16.20 -0.59
C SER A 117 2.15 -14.73 -0.71
N ASP A 118 1.77 -14.04 -1.79
CA ASP A 118 2.13 -12.64 -2.04
C ASP A 118 1.62 -11.69 -0.97
N TRP A 119 0.57 -12.07 -0.24
CA TRP A 119 0.15 -11.35 0.94
C TRP A 119 1.29 -11.19 1.96
N PHE A 120 2.09 -12.24 2.20
CA PHE A 120 3.24 -12.16 3.11
C PHE A 120 4.32 -11.20 2.60
N LEU A 121 4.55 -11.15 1.28
CA LEU A 121 5.43 -10.15 0.68
C LEU A 121 4.87 -8.73 0.85
N ASN A 122 3.57 -8.54 0.61
CA ASN A 122 2.90 -7.27 0.86
C ASN A 122 3.05 -6.82 2.32
N ARG A 123 2.90 -7.75 3.27
CA ARG A 123 3.10 -7.50 4.70
C ARG A 123 4.54 -7.14 5.03
N ALA A 124 5.52 -7.75 4.37
CA ALA A 124 6.93 -7.40 4.53
C ALA A 124 7.22 -5.99 4.01
N LEU A 125 6.72 -5.64 2.82
CA LEU A 125 6.84 -4.31 2.23
C LEU A 125 6.17 -3.24 3.12
N PHE A 126 5.00 -3.54 3.67
CA PHE A 126 4.35 -2.65 4.63
C PHE A 126 5.21 -2.42 5.87
N THR A 127 5.75 -3.48 6.49
CA THR A 127 6.60 -3.30 7.68
C THR A 127 7.91 -2.60 7.34
N LEU A 128 8.43 -2.77 6.13
CA LEU A 128 9.56 -1.97 5.63
C LEU A 128 9.19 -0.49 5.58
N MET A 129 8.02 -0.14 5.04
CA MET A 129 7.56 1.24 5.00
C MET A 129 7.38 1.85 6.39
N LEU A 130 6.88 1.10 7.37
CA LEU A 130 6.86 1.55 8.77
C LEU A 130 8.27 1.80 9.33
N ALA A 131 9.26 1.01 8.93
CA ALA A 131 10.66 1.25 9.34
C ALA A 131 11.19 2.55 8.73
N VAL A 132 10.92 2.81 7.44
CA VAL A 132 11.29 4.05 6.75
C VAL A 132 10.61 5.26 7.40
N GLU A 133 9.31 5.17 7.70
CA GLU A 133 8.55 6.21 8.38
C GLU A 133 9.12 6.52 9.77
N ASN A 134 9.46 5.48 10.56
CA ASN A 134 10.05 5.65 11.89
C ASN A 134 11.49 6.20 11.85
N LEU A 135 12.25 5.94 10.77
CA LEU A 135 13.52 6.61 10.52
C LEU A 135 13.34 8.10 10.21
N HIS A 136 12.25 8.46 9.52
CA HIS A 136 11.94 9.86 9.23
C HIS A 136 11.45 10.61 10.47
N ASN A 137 10.50 10.03 11.20
CA ASN A 137 9.87 10.60 12.39
C ASN A 137 9.72 9.53 13.47
N PRO A 138 10.61 9.47 14.47
CA PRO A 138 10.57 8.46 15.52
C PRO A 138 9.56 8.79 16.63
N TYR A 139 8.81 9.89 16.52
CA TYR A 139 7.87 10.35 17.54
C TYR A 139 6.43 9.94 17.18
N ASN A 140 5.65 9.61 18.21
CA ASN A 140 4.21 9.39 18.07
C ASN A 140 3.44 10.73 18.03
N THR A 141 2.12 10.66 17.91
CA THR A 141 1.22 11.83 17.88
C THR A 141 1.30 12.73 19.11
N ASN A 142 1.80 12.21 20.24
CA ASN A 142 1.95 12.95 21.49
C ASN A 142 3.37 13.53 21.65
N GLY A 143 4.21 13.44 20.61
CA GLY A 143 5.59 13.93 20.63
C GLY A 143 6.55 13.07 21.45
N THR A 144 6.14 11.88 21.91
CA THR A 144 7.04 10.95 22.63
C THR A 144 7.62 9.92 21.68
N ILE A 145 8.83 9.43 21.98
CA ILE A 145 9.49 8.41 21.16
C ILE A 145 8.59 7.18 21.06
N ALA A 146 8.32 6.74 19.84
CA ALA A 146 7.49 5.57 19.59
C ALA A 146 8.12 4.32 20.23
N THR A 147 7.31 3.54 20.94
CA THR A 147 7.75 2.29 21.59
C THR A 147 8.24 1.25 20.58
N ARG A 148 7.78 1.35 19.33
CA ARG A 148 8.23 0.52 18.20
C ARG A 148 9.03 1.40 17.27
N ASP A 149 10.32 1.14 17.18
CA ASP A 149 11.24 1.85 16.30
C ASP A 149 11.44 1.13 14.97
N TYR A 150 12.32 1.69 14.13
CA TYR A 150 12.69 1.09 12.85
C TYR A 150 13.32 -0.30 12.97
N LYS A 151 14.00 -0.63 14.09
CA LYS A 151 14.57 -1.96 14.32
C LYS A 151 13.48 -2.99 14.55
N VAL A 152 12.48 -2.66 15.36
CA VAL A 152 11.29 -3.51 15.56
C VAL A 152 10.61 -3.84 14.24
N TYR A 153 10.44 -2.83 13.37
CA TYR A 153 9.83 -3.03 12.06
C TYR A 153 10.73 -3.82 11.10
N SER A 154 12.05 -3.60 11.13
CA SER A 154 13.03 -4.36 10.34
C SER A 154 13.01 -5.86 10.68
N LYS A 155 12.94 -6.21 11.97
CA LYS A 155 12.74 -7.59 12.44
C LYS A 155 11.46 -8.22 11.89
N ARG A 156 10.37 -7.44 11.88
CA ARG A 156 9.06 -7.91 11.36
C ARG A 156 9.11 -8.13 9.85
N THR A 157 9.75 -7.24 9.11
CA THR A 157 9.98 -7.41 7.67
C THR A 157 10.73 -8.71 7.38
N LEU A 158 11.87 -8.95 8.05
CA LEU A 158 12.64 -10.17 7.86
C LEU A 158 11.81 -11.43 8.17
N LYS A 159 11.02 -11.41 9.25
CA LYS A 159 10.10 -12.51 9.58
C LYS A 159 9.12 -12.79 8.44
N ARG A 160 8.47 -11.76 7.89
CA ARG A 160 7.49 -11.90 6.80
C ARG A 160 8.12 -12.36 5.49
N ILE A 161 9.36 -11.96 5.20
CA ILE A 161 10.11 -12.49 4.05
C ILE A 161 10.43 -13.97 4.21
N LYS A 162 10.85 -14.41 5.41
CA LYS A 162 11.07 -15.84 5.67
C LYS A 162 9.79 -16.66 5.50
N GLU A 163 8.65 -16.14 5.95
CA GLU A 163 7.33 -16.75 5.73
C GLU A 163 6.98 -16.81 4.24
N TRP A 164 7.17 -15.71 3.49
CA TRP A 164 6.93 -15.67 2.05
C TRP A 164 7.79 -16.71 1.31
N LYS A 165 9.11 -16.75 1.56
CA LYS A 165 10.05 -17.73 0.96
C LYS A 165 9.62 -19.18 1.24
N LYS A 166 9.13 -19.46 2.46
CA LYS A 166 8.61 -20.78 2.83
C LYS A 166 7.37 -21.14 2.02
N GLU A 167 6.38 -20.24 1.95
CA GLU A 167 5.12 -20.49 1.24
C GLU A 167 5.30 -20.62 -0.27
N THR A 168 6.18 -19.83 -0.87
CA THR A 168 6.50 -19.92 -2.31
C THR A 168 7.25 -21.20 -2.66
N THR A 169 8.09 -21.70 -1.75
CA THR A 169 8.77 -23.00 -1.91
C THR A 169 7.79 -24.15 -1.81
N ILE A 170 6.90 -24.16 -0.81
CA ILE A 170 5.88 -25.21 -0.62
C ILE A 170 4.93 -25.28 -1.83
N SER A 171 4.55 -24.12 -2.38
CA SER A 171 3.58 -24.04 -3.49
C SER A 171 4.23 -24.06 -4.88
N ASN A 172 5.57 -24.11 -4.96
CA ASN A 172 6.32 -24.04 -6.21
C ASN A 172 5.98 -22.81 -7.09
N VAL A 173 5.94 -21.61 -6.49
CA VAL A 173 5.56 -20.34 -7.15
C VAL A 173 6.61 -19.23 -6.98
N GLN A 174 7.88 -19.59 -7.14
CA GLN A 174 9.02 -18.73 -6.79
C GLN A 174 9.17 -17.47 -7.67
N ASN A 175 8.76 -17.51 -8.95
CA ASN A 175 8.93 -16.39 -9.87
C ASN A 175 7.77 -15.38 -9.81
N TYR A 176 7.82 -14.47 -8.85
CA TYR A 176 6.76 -13.48 -8.69
C TYR A 176 6.74 -12.43 -9.82
N TYR A 177 7.89 -12.10 -10.42
CA TYR A 177 7.98 -11.16 -11.55
C TYR A 177 7.19 -11.64 -12.76
N GLU A 178 7.40 -12.90 -13.15
CA GLU A 178 6.71 -13.52 -14.27
C GLU A 178 5.22 -13.66 -13.99
N ARG A 179 4.88 -14.17 -12.79
CA ARG A 179 3.49 -14.42 -12.42
C ARG A 179 2.67 -13.15 -12.38
N LEU A 180 3.23 -12.05 -11.89
CA LEU A 180 2.57 -10.75 -11.84
C LEU A 180 2.86 -9.88 -13.06
N ASN A 181 3.52 -10.39 -14.10
CA ASN A 181 3.87 -9.65 -15.32
C ASN A 181 4.45 -8.25 -15.03
N ILE A 182 5.34 -8.16 -14.02
CA ILE A 182 5.98 -6.91 -13.62
C ILE A 182 7.06 -6.58 -14.65
N LYS A 183 6.76 -5.64 -15.56
CA LYS A 183 7.66 -5.28 -16.66
C LYS A 183 8.63 -4.15 -16.31
N ILE A 184 8.14 -3.15 -15.60
CA ILE A 184 8.89 -1.93 -15.30
C ILE A 184 8.67 -1.60 -13.82
N LEU A 185 9.77 -1.37 -13.12
CA LEU A 185 9.78 -0.89 -11.75
C LEU A 185 10.53 0.43 -11.69
N SER A 186 10.04 1.37 -10.89
CA SER A 186 10.79 2.55 -10.50
C SER A 186 11.95 2.17 -9.57
N ASP A 187 12.91 3.07 -9.41
CA ASP A 187 14.11 2.80 -8.61
C ASP A 187 13.80 2.59 -7.12
N ASP A 188 12.80 3.30 -6.58
CA ASP A 188 12.34 3.08 -5.20
C ASP A 188 11.66 1.71 -5.04
N GLN A 189 10.87 1.26 -6.02
CA GLN A 189 10.29 -0.09 -6.01
C GLN A 189 11.36 -1.19 -6.11
N LYS A 190 12.39 -1.00 -6.96
CA LYS A 190 13.54 -1.94 -7.04
C LYS A 190 14.25 -2.04 -5.69
N LEU A 191 14.53 -0.90 -5.05
CA LEU A 191 15.15 -0.85 -3.73
C LEU A 191 14.30 -1.56 -2.67
N MET A 192 12.98 -1.38 -2.68
CA MET A 192 12.08 -2.10 -1.77
C MET A 192 12.17 -3.61 -1.94
N LEU A 193 12.35 -4.10 -3.18
CA LEU A 193 12.43 -5.53 -3.48
C LEU A 193 13.78 -6.16 -3.13
N ASN A 194 14.80 -5.37 -2.77
CA ASN A 194 16.05 -5.90 -2.24
C ASN A 194 15.85 -6.71 -0.94
N ILE A 195 14.71 -6.53 -0.24
CA ILE A 195 14.38 -7.33 0.94
C ILE A 195 14.28 -8.83 0.64
N LEU A 196 14.07 -9.21 -0.63
CA LEU A 196 14.04 -10.61 -1.06
C LEU A 196 15.42 -11.29 -0.88
N ASN A 197 16.49 -10.51 -0.94
CA ASN A 197 17.88 -10.98 -0.81
C ASN A 197 18.42 -10.80 0.61
N SER A 198 17.61 -10.35 1.56
CA SER A 198 18.04 -10.14 2.93
C SER A 198 18.07 -11.45 3.73
N ASP A 199 19.15 -11.61 4.49
CA ASP A 199 19.38 -12.77 5.36
C ASP A 199 19.27 -12.39 6.85
N ASN A 200 19.57 -11.12 7.16
CA ASN A 200 19.58 -10.62 8.51
C ASN A 200 18.86 -9.27 8.65
N GLU A 201 18.75 -8.77 9.88
CA GLU A 201 18.04 -7.53 10.20
C GLU A 201 18.77 -6.28 9.68
N ASN A 202 20.10 -6.28 9.67
CA ASN A 202 20.89 -5.13 9.23
C ASN A 202 20.68 -4.86 7.73
N ASP A 203 20.54 -5.92 6.92
CA ASP A 203 20.21 -5.77 5.48
C ASP A 203 18.92 -4.97 5.30
N ILE A 204 17.89 -5.27 6.11
CA ILE A 204 16.60 -4.56 6.06
C ILE A 204 16.75 -3.10 6.52
N ILE A 205 17.53 -2.87 7.57
CA ILE A 205 17.81 -1.51 8.08
C ILE A 205 18.50 -0.67 7.00
N ASP A 206 19.47 -1.24 6.30
CA ASP A 206 20.22 -0.51 5.26
C ASP A 206 19.38 -0.24 4.02
N ILE A 207 18.47 -1.17 3.66
CA ILE A 207 17.44 -0.91 2.65
C ILE A 207 16.52 0.24 3.11
N ALA A 208 16.02 0.22 4.34
CA ALA A 208 15.16 1.28 4.87
C ALA A 208 15.84 2.65 4.87
N LYS A 209 17.13 2.73 5.24
CA LYS A 209 17.93 3.96 5.14
C LYS A 209 18.08 4.42 3.70
N SER A 210 18.26 3.50 2.76
CA SER A 210 18.38 3.82 1.32
C SER A 210 17.08 4.36 0.71
N LEU A 211 15.93 3.96 1.26
CA LEU A 211 14.60 4.46 0.86
C LEU A 211 14.25 5.81 1.52
N LEU A 212 14.88 6.15 2.65
CA LEU A 212 14.55 7.35 3.43
C LEU A 212 14.59 8.67 2.63
N PRO A 213 15.55 8.92 1.71
CA PRO A 213 15.53 10.12 0.89
C PRO A 213 14.25 10.28 0.07
N TYR A 214 13.74 9.19 -0.52
CA TYR A 214 12.48 9.19 -1.28
C TYR A 214 11.32 9.64 -0.38
N TYR A 215 11.19 9.03 0.80
CA TYR A 215 10.11 9.33 1.74
C TYR A 215 10.16 10.77 2.26
N LYS A 216 11.37 11.26 2.61
CA LYS A 216 11.58 12.64 3.09
C LYS A 216 11.21 13.66 2.04
N ASN A 217 11.66 13.46 0.80
CA ASN A 217 11.36 14.36 -0.29
C ASN A 217 9.87 14.35 -0.61
N SER A 218 9.22 13.19 -0.69
CA SER A 218 7.77 13.11 -0.83
C SER A 218 7.03 13.98 0.20
N ASN A 219 7.35 13.85 1.49
CA ASN A 219 6.76 14.69 2.55
C ASN A 219 7.02 16.20 2.32
N LYS A 220 8.25 16.55 1.96
CA LYS A 220 8.67 17.94 1.66
C LYS A 220 7.87 18.53 0.50
N TYR A 221 7.78 17.83 -0.63
CA TYR A 221 7.10 18.33 -1.83
C TYR A 221 5.57 18.41 -1.64
N PHE A 222 4.95 17.44 -0.96
CA PHE A 222 3.53 17.54 -0.61
C PHE A 222 3.22 18.68 0.36
N SER A 223 4.13 18.99 1.30
CA SER A 223 3.96 20.17 2.16
C SER A 223 4.10 21.47 1.35
N LYS A 224 5.07 21.52 0.42
CA LYS A 224 5.35 22.72 -0.39
C LYS A 224 4.23 23.05 -1.38
N ILE A 225 3.60 22.07 -2.04
CA ILE A 225 2.55 22.37 -3.04
C ILE A 225 1.35 23.11 -2.44
N VAL A 226 1.03 22.87 -1.16
CA VAL A 226 -0.11 23.49 -0.46
C VAL A 226 0.12 24.99 -0.20
N SER A 227 1.37 25.44 -0.15
CA SER A 227 1.72 26.84 0.11
C SER A 227 1.86 27.70 -1.14
N ILE A 228 1.70 27.13 -2.35
CA ILE A 228 1.90 27.86 -3.61
C ILE A 228 0.64 28.64 -3.96
N ASN A 229 0.79 29.96 -4.16
CA ASN A 229 -0.32 30.88 -4.42
C ASN A 229 -0.14 31.73 -5.69
N ASP A 230 0.93 31.54 -6.46
CA ASP A 230 1.19 32.29 -7.70
C ASP A 230 1.78 31.38 -8.81
N ARG A 231 1.57 31.79 -10.07
CA ARG A 231 1.99 31.01 -11.25
C ARG A 231 3.49 30.88 -11.42
N SER A 232 4.27 31.89 -11.00
CA SER A 232 5.72 31.90 -11.20
C SER A 232 6.39 30.86 -10.29
N THR A 233 5.91 30.75 -9.06
CA THR A 233 6.33 29.71 -8.10
C THR A 233 5.94 28.32 -8.56
N ILE A 234 4.77 28.12 -9.19
CA ILE A 234 4.39 26.79 -9.74
C ILE A 234 5.42 26.31 -10.74
N LYS A 235 5.87 27.16 -11.67
CA LYS A 235 6.81 26.77 -12.72
C LYS A 235 8.17 26.34 -12.16
N ILE A 236 8.65 27.06 -11.15
CA ILE A 236 9.88 26.69 -10.44
C ILE A 236 9.69 25.34 -9.74
N PHE A 237 8.58 25.17 -9.03
CA PHE A 237 8.26 23.94 -8.30
C PHE A 237 8.11 22.71 -9.21
N GLU A 238 7.52 22.86 -10.39
CA GLU A 238 7.44 21.81 -11.40
C GLU A 238 8.82 21.33 -11.83
N GLN A 239 9.74 22.26 -12.11
CA GLN A 239 11.11 21.92 -12.49
C GLN A 239 11.89 21.25 -11.34
N GLU A 240 11.67 21.67 -10.09
CA GLU A 240 12.25 20.99 -8.93
C GLU A 240 11.78 19.52 -8.86
N ILE A 241 10.48 19.26 -9.03
CA ILE A 241 9.93 17.88 -9.03
C ILE A 241 10.48 17.04 -10.17
N ILE A 242 10.59 17.61 -11.38
CA ILE A 242 11.14 16.91 -12.55
C ILE A 242 12.60 16.51 -12.29
N ASN A 243 13.40 17.40 -11.71
CA ASN A 243 14.82 17.19 -11.47
C ASN A 243 15.13 16.43 -10.17
N GLU A 244 14.15 16.28 -9.27
CA GLU A 244 14.33 15.52 -8.04
C GLU A 244 14.50 14.02 -8.35
N LYS A 245 15.70 13.51 -8.05
CA LYS A 245 16.08 12.11 -8.24
C LYS A 245 15.40 11.21 -7.21
N TYR A 246 15.35 11.66 -5.96
CA TYR A 246 14.83 10.85 -4.85
C TYR A 246 13.40 11.28 -4.51
N LEU A 247 12.49 11.20 -5.47
CA LEU A 247 11.06 11.37 -5.26
C LEU A 247 10.36 10.08 -5.70
N SER A 248 9.47 9.55 -4.86
CA SER A 248 8.76 8.33 -5.23
C SER A 248 8.03 8.55 -6.56
N TYR A 249 8.14 7.58 -7.47
CA TYR A 249 7.54 7.67 -8.80
C TYR A 249 6.07 8.07 -8.73
N ARG A 250 5.33 7.43 -7.82
CA ARG A 250 3.89 7.67 -7.65
C ARG A 250 3.59 9.08 -7.14
N ASP A 251 4.38 9.56 -6.19
CA ASP A 251 4.21 10.92 -5.65
C ASP A 251 4.57 11.97 -6.69
N LYS A 252 5.59 11.72 -7.51
CA LYS A 252 5.98 12.57 -8.63
C LYS A 252 4.83 12.72 -9.64
N GLU A 253 4.19 11.63 -10.06
CA GLU A 253 3.02 11.68 -10.94
C GLU A 253 1.88 12.52 -10.33
N ILE A 254 1.54 12.26 -9.06
CA ILE A 254 0.44 12.94 -8.37
C ILE A 254 0.72 14.45 -8.24
N LEU A 255 1.95 14.82 -7.90
CA LEU A 255 2.35 16.22 -7.77
C LEU A 255 2.31 16.95 -9.13
N LEU A 256 2.80 16.32 -10.20
CA LEU A 256 2.75 16.91 -11.56
C LEU A 256 1.31 17.06 -12.06
N GLU A 257 0.44 16.08 -11.82
CA GLU A 257 -0.99 16.19 -12.14
C GLU A 257 -1.68 17.29 -11.30
N SER A 258 -1.28 17.45 -10.04
CA SER A 258 -1.80 18.52 -9.18
C SER A 258 -1.36 19.90 -9.67
N ILE A 259 -0.12 20.03 -10.15
CA ILE A 259 0.42 21.25 -10.77
C ILE A 259 -0.40 21.65 -12.01
N LYS A 260 -0.68 20.70 -12.92
CA LYS A 260 -1.54 20.95 -14.09
C LYS A 260 -2.89 21.54 -13.70
N LYS A 261 -3.50 21.03 -12.63
CA LYS A 261 -4.79 21.53 -12.11
C LYS A 261 -4.67 22.90 -11.44
N LEU A 262 -3.56 23.18 -10.76
CA LEU A 262 -3.32 24.49 -10.15
C LEU A 262 -3.14 25.58 -11.20
N TYR A 263 -2.46 25.28 -12.32
CA TYR A 263 -2.34 26.21 -13.45
C TYR A 263 -3.69 26.63 -14.05
N LEU A 264 -4.72 25.79 -13.95
CA LEU A 264 -6.08 26.11 -14.42
C LEU A 264 -6.85 27.01 -13.44
N LYS A 265 -6.38 27.17 -12.19
CA LYS A 265 -7.07 27.90 -11.12
C LYS A 265 -6.45 29.26 -10.81
N LEU A 266 -5.13 29.35 -10.84
CA LEU A 266 -4.37 30.60 -10.72
C LEU A 266 -4.21 31.18 -12.12
#